data_AF-A0A654CEL7-F1
#
_entry.id   AF-A0A654CEL7-F1
#
_cell.length_a   1.000
_cell.length_b   1.000
_cell.length_c   1.000
_cell.angle_alpha   90.00
_cell.angle_beta   90.00
_cell.angle_gamma   90.00
#
_symmetry.space_group_name_H-M   'P 1'
#
loop_
_entity.id
_entity.type
_entity.pdbx_description
1 polymer ?
#
loop_
_entity_poly.entity_id
_entity_poly.type
_entity_poly.pdbx_seq_one_letter_code
_entity_poly.pdbx_strand_id
1 'polypeptide(L)' 'MRIMWIAAALISLVGTVIVWGFVAGWAGRIVAYPDLELLRSGEWLSWIVGALLMYGPLFFTGWMLMKAFRDDDS' A
#
# COMPACT_ATOMS: atom_id res chain seq x y z
N MET A 1 21.39 -11.59 -8.81
CA MET A 1 20.07 -11.81 -8.16
C MET A 1 19.56 -10.56 -7.44
N ARG A 2 20.43 -9.87 -6.70
CA ARG A 2 20.17 -8.63 -5.96
C ARG A 2 19.38 -7.54 -6.69
N ILE A 3 19.74 -7.21 -7.93
CA ILE A 3 19.05 -6.16 -8.72
C ILE A 3 17.57 -6.48 -8.92
N MET A 4 17.20 -7.75 -9.11
CA MET A 4 15.80 -8.15 -9.25
C MET A 4 15.02 -7.96 -7.94
N TRP A 5 15.62 -8.27 -6.80
CA TRP A 5 14.99 -8.06 -5.49
C TRP A 5 14.82 -6.57 -5.16
N ILE A 6 15.81 -5.74 -5.49
CA ILE A 6 15.71 -4.28 -5.34
C ILE A 6 14.64 -3.71 -6.26
N ALA A 7 14.60 -4.15 -7.52
CA ALA A 7 13.57 -3.71 -8.48
C ALA A 7 12.17 -4.11 -8.02
N ALA A 8 11.98 -5.34 -7.52
CA ALA A 8 10.70 -5.78 -6.98
C ALA A 8 10.29 -5.01 -5.71
N ALA A 9 11.25 -4.67 -4.84
CA ALA A 9 11.02 -3.81 -3.68
C ALA A 9 10.57 -2.39 -4.11
N LEU A 10 11.22 -1.80 -5.11
CA LEU A 10 10.86 -0.48 -5.65
C LEU A 10 9.46 -0.49 -6.29
N ILE A 11 9.13 -1.52 -7.08
CA ILE A 11 7.81 -1.67 -7.69
C ILE A 11 6.73 -1.79 -6.60
N SER A 12 6.98 -2.60 -5.57
CA SER A 12 6.09 -2.74 -4.42
C SER A 12 5.89 -1.42 -3.68
N LEU A 13 6.96 -0.65 -3.48
CA LEU A 13 6.92 0.67 -2.85
C LEU A 13 6.11 1.68 -3.69
N VAL A 14 6.36 1.74 -5.00
CA VAL A 14 5.64 2.62 -5.92
C VAL A 14 4.15 2.25 -5.96
N GLY A 15 3.81 0.98 -6.04
CA GLY A 15 2.43 0.50 -5.97
C GLY A 15 1.75 0.91 -4.66
N THR A 16 2.46 0.81 -3.54
CA THR A 16 2.00 1.29 -2.24
C THR A 16 1.69 2.78 -2.27
N VAL A 17 2.61 3.61 -2.76
CA VAL A 17 2.43 5.07 -2.84
C VAL A 17 1.23 5.45 -3.71
N ILE A 18 1.05 4.80 -4.86
CA ILE A 18 -0.07 5.07 -5.77
C ILE A 18 -1.40 4.77 -5.08
N VAL A 19 -1.52 3.61 -4.42
CA VAL A 19 -2.78 3.25 -3.75
C VAL A 19 -3.05 4.16 -2.56
N TRP A 20 -2.04 4.48 -1.74
CA TRP A 20 -2.23 5.42 -0.64
C TRP A 20 -2.58 6.84 -1.12
N GLY A 21 -2.02 7.30 -2.24
CA GLY A 21 -2.41 8.55 -2.88
C GLY A 21 -3.89 8.53 -3.33
N PHE A 22 -4.34 7.41 -3.90
CA PHE A 22 -5.74 7.21 -4.26
C PHE A 22 -6.66 7.19 -3.03
N VAL A 23 -6.29 6.46 -1.97
CA VAL A 23 -7.04 6.40 -0.71
C VAL A 23 -7.10 7.77 -0.04
N ALA A 24 -6.01 8.52 0.00
CA ALA A 24 -5.97 9.88 0.55
C ALA A 24 -6.84 10.85 -0.25
N GLY A 25 -6.78 10.79 -1.59
CA GLY A 25 -7.64 11.60 -2.46
C GLY A 25 -9.12 11.25 -2.31
N TRP A 26 -9.45 9.97 -2.19
CA TRP A 26 -10.80 9.49 -1.93
C TRP A 26 -11.31 9.88 -0.54
N ALA A 27 -10.50 9.71 0.50
CA ALA A 27 -10.83 10.12 1.86
C ALA A 27 -11.05 11.63 1.94
N GLY A 28 -10.20 12.42 1.28
CA GLY A 28 -10.39 13.87 1.16
C GLY A 28 -11.70 14.24 0.47
N ARG A 29 -12.11 13.50 -0.56
CA ARG A 29 -13.40 13.70 -1.24
C ARG A 29 -14.59 13.35 -0.34
N ILE A 30 -14.53 12.27 0.42
CA ILE A 30 -15.58 11.88 1.38
C ILE A 30 -15.69 12.90 2.52
N VAL A 31 -14.57 13.42 3.02
CA VAL A 31 -14.59 14.43 4.08
C VAL A 31 -15.13 15.77 3.57
N ALA A 32 -14.79 16.16 2.33
CA ALA A 32 -15.25 17.41 1.73
C ALA A 32 -16.72 17.36 1.26
N TYR A 33 -17.16 16.21 0.75
CA TYR A 33 -18.53 15.95 0.29
C TYR A 33 -18.99 14.58 0.81
N PRO A 34 -19.48 14.52 2.05
CA PRO A 34 -19.86 13.25 2.68
C PRO A 34 -21.10 12.68 2.01
N ASP A 35 -20.89 11.57 1.30
CA ASP A 35 -21.97 10.76 0.78
C ASP A 35 -22.60 9.97 1.94
N LEU A 36 -23.79 10.41 2.34
CA LEU A 36 -24.53 9.86 3.48
C LEU A 36 -24.99 8.41 3.23
N GLU A 37 -25.17 8.00 1.97
CA GLU A 37 -25.50 6.61 1.65
C GLU A 37 -24.28 5.70 1.85
N LEU A 38 -23.11 6.16 1.42
CA LEU A 38 -21.85 5.43 1.57
C LEU A 38 -21.44 5.25 3.05
N LEU A 39 -21.72 6.26 3.89
CA LEU A 39 -21.49 6.17 5.33
C LEU A 39 -22.46 5.20 6.01
N ARG A 40 -23.71 5.13 5.53
CA ARG A 40 -24.74 4.21 6.04
C ARG A 40 -24.55 2.77 5.61
N SER A 41 -24.07 2.54 4.39
CA SER A 41 -23.83 1.18 3.86
C SER A 41 -22.67 0.50 4.58
N GLY A 42 -21.81 1.27 5.27
CA GLY A 42 -20.62 0.73 5.92
C GLY A 42 -19.56 0.26 4.93
N GLU A 43 -19.74 0.49 3.62
CA GLU A 43 -18.75 0.11 2.61
C GLU A 43 -17.40 0.75 2.89
N TRP A 44 -17.36 2.00 3.36
CA TRP A 44 -16.11 2.66 3.76
C TRP A 44 -15.21 1.84 4.70
N LEU A 45 -15.80 0.93 5.50
CA LEU A 45 -15.08 0.05 6.42
C LEU A 45 -14.33 -1.07 5.70
N SER A 46 -14.90 -1.64 4.61
CA SER A 46 -14.20 -2.63 3.77
C SER A 46 -13.03 -1.99 3.01
N TRP A 47 -13.14 -0.70 2.69
CA TRP A 47 -12.07 0.07 2.08
C TRP A 47 -10.93 0.38 3.07
N ILE A 48 -11.24 0.67 4.34
CA ILE A 48 -10.23 0.78 5.41
C ILE A 48 -9.54 -0.56 5.64
N VAL A 49 -10.28 -1.66 5.71
CA VAL A 49 -9.70 -3.00 5.83
C VAL A 49 -8.83 -3.32 4.61
N GLY A 50 -9.26 -2.95 3.40
CA GLY A 50 -8.47 -3.02 2.18
C GLY A 50 -7.15 -2.22 2.29
N ALA A 51 -7.22 -0.96 2.73
CA ALA A 51 -6.05 -0.11 2.94
C ALA A 51 -5.10 -0.68 4.02
N LEU A 52 -5.66 -1.29 5.08
CA LEU A 52 -4.89 -1.95 6.14
C LEU A 52 -4.16 -3.18 5.61
N LEU A 53 -4.83 -4.01 4.81
CA LEU A 53 -4.21 -5.18 4.16
C LEU A 53 -3.11 -4.77 3.17
N MET A 54 -3.19 -3.54 2.63
CA MET A 54 -2.14 -2.95 1.79
C MET A 54 -0.91 -2.43 2.55
N TYR A 55 -0.84 -2.55 3.88
CA TYR A 55 0.46 -2.49 4.58
C TYR A 55 1.34 -3.72 4.30
N GLY A 56 0.76 -4.83 3.83
CA GLY A 56 1.51 -6.03 3.41
C GLY A 56 2.65 -5.74 2.43
N PRO A 57 2.41 -4.96 1.36
CA PRO A 57 3.44 -4.41 0.48
C PRO A 57 4.62 -3.71 1.17
N LEU A 58 4.43 -2.97 2.28
CA LEU A 58 5.54 -2.34 3.00
C LEU A 58 6.41 -3.37 3.72
N PHE A 59 5.79 -4.33 4.40
CA PHE A 59 6.51 -5.45 5.03
C PHE A 59 7.23 -6.31 3.97
N PHE A 60 6.58 -6.54 2.83
CA PHE A 60 7.14 -7.27 1.70
C PHE A 60 8.33 -6.55 1.07
N THR A 61 8.26 -5.23 0.92
CA THR A 61 9.35 -4.37 0.45
C THR A 61 10.56 -4.46 1.40
N GLY A 62 10.31 -4.36 2.71
CA GLY A 62 11.36 -4.51 3.73
C GLY A 62 12.01 -5.89 3.70
N TRP A 63 11.22 -6.95 3.56
CA TRP A 63 11.72 -8.32 3.41
C TRP A 63 12.56 -8.50 2.13
N MET A 64 12.12 -7.96 1.00
CA MET A 64 12.87 -8.02 -0.26
C MET A 64 14.19 -7.26 -0.17
N LEU A 65 14.22 -6.11 0.50
CA LEU A 65 15.46 -5.38 0.75
C LEU A 65 16.40 -6.19 1.65
N MET A 66 15.92 -6.74 2.77
CA MET A 66 16.73 -7.61 3.64
C MET A 66 17.32 -8.80 2.87
N LYS A 67 16.52 -9.45 2.01
CA LYS A 67 16.99 -10.53 1.15
C LYS A 67 18.02 -10.06 0.13
N ALA A 68 17.79 -8.91 -0.50
CA ALA A 68 18.70 -8.33 -1.48
C ALA A 68 20.09 -8.03 -0.92
N PHE A 69 20.18 -7.62 0.35
CA PHE A 69 21.45 -7.34 1.03
C PHE A 69 22.07 -8.59 1.66
N ARG A 70 21.26 -9.59 2.06
CA ARG A 70 21.77 -10.84 2.64
C ARG A 70 22.39 -11.78 1.61
N ASP A 71 21.94 -11.75 0.36
CA ASP A 71 22.54 -12.49 -0.77
C ASP A 71 23.85 -11.86 -1.29
N ASP A 72 24.29 -10.73 -0.73
CA ASP A 72 25.52 -10.00 -1.14
C ASP A 72 26.73 -10.38 -0.25
N ASP A 73 26.49 -10.97 0.92
CA ASP A 73 27.50 -11.37 1.92
C ASP A 73 27.93 -12.86 1.79
N SER A 74 27.41 -13.60 0.81
CA SER A 74 27.74 -15.03 0.54
C SER A 74 28.47 -15.22 -0.78
#